data_AF-A0A359M8C4-F1
#
_entry.id   AF-A0A359M8C4-F1
#
_cell.length_a   1.000
_cell.length_b   1.000
_cell.length_c   1.000
_cell.angle_alpha   90.00
_cell.angle_beta   90.00
_cell.angle_gamma   90.00
#
_symmetry.space_group_name_H-M   'P 1'
#
loop_
_entity.id
_entity.type
_entity.pdbx_description
1 polymer ?
#
loop_
_entity_poly.entity_id
_entity_poly.type
_entity_poly.pdbx_seq_one_letter_code
_entity_poly.pdbx_strand_id
1 'polypeptide(L)'
;MRWYTTAPANLGYVKSNFYFDNVDYVEFLASSTLGLNVTVSYTLNGTDFIGDQLYTLTGTPEVYKYVLPITSSVSLKFTVALPDPIPTTTAARLYIDNVKAYSLYKGDVLDVYYSNDSVVTNQVVKLNQLISDPNPTKLGYTSDGWYRNSSFTPESEWVFEEDTVYEITWLYIKWVLNDYTISYTLNGGTNGSNPTSYTVETDTITLDPATKTGYTFDGWYNNSEFTGDAVTSIPKGSTGNITLYAKFTVNQYTITFDSNEGSAVSAITQDFGSSVTQPSDPTLAEYTFEGWFTDDTTFLNEYTFTTMPAQNNTLYAYWVAVPANQSTVTFNSNGGSAVTAITQDEGTSVSAPTDPTKAGYTFAGWKLGSEDKSFPFNMPAEDITLDAQWTIVTYSITYELDSGTNGANTDTYTVTTATITLIAATKDGYTFGGWYDNSGFTGDAVTSIVLGSTGNVTLYAKWTIAISGPFATYTFTHITTSSSTSYTDITLKASLDNGLTGTNKLVSTTGVLRTYPGNASSGTYQQSTLLKMGNSTSGGVFTMNFADANVTKVIIFIEPWTTVSNFNLTINTLSKAIPQSAGGSLTYEFGTPTNTLAFSTNGRAFIFRIELYSE
;
A
#
# COMPACT_ATOMS: atom_id res chain seq x y z
N MET A 1 50.56 21.87 -86.89
CA MET A 1 51.96 21.97 -87.36
C MET A 1 52.08 21.25 -88.68
N ARG A 2 52.84 21.78 -89.65
CA ARG A 2 53.28 21.06 -90.86
C ARG A 2 54.80 21.00 -90.86
N TRP A 3 55.40 19.82 -90.92
CA TRP A 3 56.85 19.64 -91.04
C TRP A 3 57.15 18.60 -92.13
N TYR A 4 57.82 19.10 -93.16
CA TYR A 4 58.24 18.34 -94.33
C TYR A 4 59.73 18.59 -94.51
N THR A 5 60.52 17.53 -94.58
CA THR A 5 61.92 17.66 -94.97
C THR A 5 62.35 16.47 -95.83
N THR A 6 63.16 16.77 -96.85
CA THR A 6 63.85 15.80 -97.71
C THR A 6 65.36 16.02 -97.69
N ALA A 7 65.86 16.99 -96.91
CA ALA A 7 67.27 17.37 -96.89
C ALA A 7 67.99 16.67 -95.73
N PRO A 8 69.14 16.00 -95.97
CA PRO A 8 69.93 15.34 -94.93
C PRO A 8 70.35 16.27 -93.79
N ALA A 9 70.58 17.55 -94.07
CA ALA A 9 70.97 18.56 -93.09
C ALA A 9 69.88 18.89 -92.04
N ASN A 10 68.64 18.48 -92.27
CA ASN A 10 67.53 18.65 -91.34
C ASN A 10 67.24 17.38 -90.51
N LEU A 11 68.02 16.32 -90.70
CA LEU A 11 67.99 15.12 -89.85
C LEU A 11 68.62 15.49 -88.49
N GLY A 12 67.84 15.38 -87.41
CA GLY A 12 68.20 15.88 -86.08
C GLY A 12 67.72 17.31 -85.77
N TYR A 13 66.99 17.96 -86.68
CA TYR A 13 66.37 19.26 -86.42
C TYR A 13 65.30 19.12 -85.32
N VAL A 14 65.21 20.13 -84.45
CA VAL A 14 64.25 20.18 -83.35
C VAL A 14 63.19 21.21 -83.68
N LYS A 15 61.91 20.85 -83.47
CA LYS A 15 60.83 21.83 -83.47
C LYS A 15 60.21 21.88 -82.08
N SER A 16 60.46 22.98 -81.38
CA SER A 16 59.89 23.30 -80.07
C SER A 16 59.00 24.55 -80.16
N ASN A 17 58.20 24.80 -79.11
CA ASN A 17 57.34 25.98 -78.89
C ASN A 17 55.86 25.81 -79.27
N PHE A 18 55.27 24.64 -79.03
CA PHE A 18 53.81 24.51 -79.01
C PHE A 18 53.32 24.66 -77.59
N TYR A 19 52.83 25.86 -77.25
CA TYR A 19 52.25 26.14 -75.95
C TYR A 19 50.79 25.72 -75.92
N PHE A 20 50.43 24.92 -74.92
CA PHE A 20 49.08 24.44 -74.71
C PHE A 20 48.69 24.57 -73.24
N ASP A 21 47.51 25.11 -72.97
CA ASP A 21 46.90 25.11 -71.63
C ASP A 21 45.85 24.00 -71.52
N ASN A 22 45.81 23.32 -70.38
CA ASN A 22 44.81 22.30 -70.03
C ASN A 22 44.66 21.15 -71.06
N VAL A 23 45.78 20.54 -71.46
CA VAL A 23 45.80 19.47 -72.48
C VAL A 23 46.23 18.14 -71.87
N ASP A 24 45.38 17.13 -72.05
CA ASP A 24 45.62 15.76 -71.55
C ASP A 24 46.39 14.91 -72.56
N TYR A 25 46.18 15.16 -73.86
CA TYR A 25 46.93 14.48 -74.90
C TYR A 25 46.94 15.27 -76.21
N VAL A 26 47.94 14.96 -77.04
CA VAL A 26 48.09 15.49 -78.38
C VAL A 26 48.10 14.34 -79.39
N GLU A 27 47.35 14.50 -80.46
CA GLU A 27 47.43 13.64 -81.64
C GLU A 27 48.18 14.35 -82.75
N PHE A 28 48.97 13.60 -83.52
CA PHE A 28 49.65 14.11 -84.70
C PHE A 28 49.64 13.06 -85.81
N LEU A 29 49.41 13.50 -87.04
CA LEU A 29 49.47 12.64 -88.22
C LEU A 29 50.92 12.60 -88.70
N ALA A 30 51.54 11.42 -88.76
CA ALA A 30 52.92 11.29 -89.21
C ALA A 30 53.17 10.08 -90.11
N SER A 31 54.22 10.17 -90.93
CA SER A 31 54.79 9.05 -91.69
C SER A 31 56.23 9.34 -92.06
N SER A 32 57.03 8.31 -92.29
CA SER A 32 58.37 8.50 -92.83
C SER A 32 58.81 7.39 -93.79
N THR A 33 59.74 7.72 -94.67
CA THR A 33 60.48 6.72 -95.45
C THR A 33 61.81 6.37 -94.75
N LEU A 34 62.30 5.15 -94.98
CA LEU A 34 63.60 4.68 -94.46
C LEU A 34 63.70 4.60 -92.93
N GLY A 35 62.58 4.43 -92.23
CA GLY A 35 62.56 4.11 -90.79
C GLY A 35 62.95 5.28 -89.88
N LEU A 36 62.74 6.53 -90.30
CA LEU A 36 62.88 7.68 -89.38
C LEU A 36 61.78 7.64 -88.33
N ASN A 37 62.19 7.82 -87.07
CA ASN A 37 61.29 7.86 -85.93
C ASN A 37 61.20 9.28 -85.39
N VAL A 38 60.19 9.55 -84.56
CA VAL A 38 60.03 10.85 -83.91
C VAL A 38 59.93 10.63 -82.41
N THR A 39 60.74 11.37 -81.65
CA THR A 39 60.59 11.48 -80.20
C THR A 39 59.77 12.73 -79.88
N VAL A 40 58.73 12.56 -79.06
CA VAL A 40 57.94 13.67 -78.52
C VAL A 40 58.22 13.81 -77.02
N SER A 41 58.49 15.03 -76.57
CA SER A 41 58.60 15.37 -75.14
C SER A 41 57.88 16.66 -74.81
N TYR A 42 57.65 16.91 -73.52
CA TYR A 42 57.03 18.14 -73.01
C TYR A 42 57.92 18.84 -71.98
N THR A 43 57.68 20.13 -71.75
CA THR A 43 58.23 20.89 -70.62
C THR A 43 57.12 21.69 -69.94
N LEU A 44 57.20 21.80 -68.62
CA LEU A 44 56.30 22.63 -67.80
C LEU A 44 56.83 24.07 -67.64
N ASN A 45 58.16 24.23 -67.68
CA ASN A 45 58.84 25.49 -67.31
C ASN A 45 59.61 26.12 -68.48
N GLY A 46 59.57 25.51 -69.68
CA GLY A 46 60.20 26.03 -70.89
C GLY A 46 61.69 25.71 -71.05
N THR A 47 62.36 25.17 -70.03
CA THR A 47 63.81 24.91 -70.02
C THR A 47 64.16 23.44 -70.16
N ASP A 48 63.52 22.56 -69.38
CA ASP A 48 63.84 21.14 -69.31
C ASP A 48 62.70 20.31 -69.92
N PHE A 49 62.99 19.62 -71.04
CA PHE A 49 62.05 18.71 -71.68
C PHE A 49 62.19 17.30 -71.08
N ILE A 50 61.06 16.72 -70.69
CA ILE A 50 60.92 15.41 -70.05
C ILE A 50 59.85 14.57 -70.77
N GLY A 51 59.74 13.29 -70.39
CA GLY A 51 58.69 12.40 -70.91
C GLY A 51 58.90 11.93 -72.35
N ASP A 52 60.16 11.84 -72.81
CA ASP A 52 60.49 11.40 -74.17
C ASP A 52 59.78 10.08 -74.54
N GLN A 53 58.95 10.12 -75.58
CA GLN A 53 58.32 8.94 -76.16
C GLN A 53 58.69 8.83 -77.64
N LEU A 54 59.30 7.69 -78.00
CA LEU A 54 59.70 7.37 -79.37
C LEU A 54 58.52 6.75 -80.14
N TYR A 55 58.25 7.29 -81.33
CA TYR A 55 57.25 6.80 -82.26
C TYR A 55 57.93 6.26 -83.51
N THR A 56 57.72 4.97 -83.76
CA THR A 56 58.15 4.33 -85.01
C THR A 56 57.16 4.65 -86.12
N LEU A 57 57.62 5.39 -87.13
CA LEU A 57 56.74 5.86 -88.20
C LEU A 57 56.65 4.84 -89.33
N THR A 58 55.46 4.68 -89.90
CA THR A 58 55.25 3.84 -91.08
C THR A 58 55.40 4.64 -92.37
N GLY A 59 55.46 3.95 -93.51
CA GLY A 59 55.55 4.57 -94.84
C GLY A 59 54.28 5.28 -95.30
N THR A 60 53.18 5.16 -94.54
CA THR A 60 51.87 5.75 -94.82
C THR A 60 51.43 6.64 -93.66
N PRO A 61 50.79 7.81 -93.89
CA PRO A 61 50.34 8.69 -92.80
C PRO A 61 49.38 8.00 -91.81
N GLU A 62 49.78 7.95 -90.54
CA GLU A 62 49.02 7.41 -89.41
C GLU A 62 48.92 8.41 -88.26
N VAL A 63 47.87 8.30 -87.45
CA VAL A 63 47.68 9.16 -86.27
C VAL A 63 48.38 8.54 -85.07
N TYR A 64 49.29 9.31 -84.47
CA TYR A 64 50.01 8.95 -83.25
C TYR A 64 49.51 9.81 -82.09
N LYS A 65 49.44 9.23 -80.90
CA LYS A 65 48.93 9.87 -79.68
C LYS A 65 50.02 9.96 -78.62
N TYR A 66 50.24 11.17 -78.11
CA TYR A 66 51.14 11.47 -76.99
C TYR A 66 50.32 11.95 -75.79
N VAL A 67 50.34 11.17 -74.71
CA VAL A 67 49.60 11.48 -73.47
C VAL A 67 50.48 12.36 -72.58
N LEU A 68 49.90 13.44 -72.08
CA LEU A 68 50.56 14.41 -71.20
C LEU A 68 50.14 14.16 -69.75
N PRO A 69 51.00 14.44 -68.76
CA PRO A 69 50.57 14.50 -67.38
C PRO A 69 49.67 15.71 -67.15
N ILE A 70 48.66 15.52 -66.29
CA ILE A 70 47.63 16.52 -65.98
C ILE A 70 48.30 17.75 -65.34
N THR A 71 48.46 18.82 -66.11
CA THR A 71 49.08 20.08 -65.69
C THR A 71 48.44 21.26 -66.41
N SER A 72 48.55 22.46 -65.84
CA SER A 72 47.85 23.66 -66.32
C SER A 72 48.38 24.19 -67.66
N SER A 73 49.68 24.02 -67.94
CA SER A 73 50.34 24.53 -69.15
C SER A 73 51.56 23.69 -69.53
N VAL A 74 51.66 23.30 -70.80
CA VAL A 74 52.79 22.51 -71.32
C VAL A 74 53.32 23.07 -72.64
N SER A 75 54.61 22.86 -72.91
CA SER A 75 55.21 23.09 -74.22
C SER A 75 55.73 21.78 -74.82
N LEU A 76 55.37 21.47 -76.07
CA LEU A 76 55.85 20.26 -76.76
C LEU A 76 57.11 20.48 -77.60
N LYS A 77 57.92 19.43 -77.69
CA LYS A 77 59.10 19.29 -78.56
C LYS A 77 59.02 18.01 -79.38
N PHE A 78 59.19 18.15 -80.70
CA PHE A 78 59.33 17.03 -81.63
C PHE A 78 60.79 16.97 -82.09
N THR A 79 61.42 15.79 -81.94
CA THR A 79 62.80 15.53 -82.34
C THR A 79 62.84 14.35 -83.31
N VAL A 80 63.50 14.49 -84.46
CA VAL A 80 63.71 13.35 -85.36
C VAL A 80 64.77 12.42 -84.76
N ALA A 81 64.40 11.16 -84.55
CA ALA A 81 65.33 10.10 -84.17
C ALA A 81 65.78 9.34 -85.43
N LEU A 82 67.09 9.36 -85.70
CA LEU A 82 67.69 8.64 -86.82
C LEU A 82 67.77 7.15 -86.51
N PRO A 83 67.49 6.26 -87.48
CA PRO A 83 67.74 4.84 -87.33
C PRO A 83 69.24 4.55 -87.30
N ASP A 84 69.64 3.49 -86.58
CA ASP A 84 71.01 2.98 -86.50
C ASP A 84 71.11 1.67 -87.31
N PRO A 85 71.94 1.58 -88.38
CA PRO A 85 72.88 2.59 -88.88
C PRO A 85 72.22 3.73 -89.67
N ILE A 86 72.83 4.91 -89.62
CA ILE A 86 72.35 6.13 -90.29
C ILE A 86 72.29 5.90 -91.82
N PRO A 87 71.15 6.13 -92.48
CA PRO A 87 71.02 5.93 -93.92
C PRO A 87 71.95 6.85 -94.71
N THR A 88 72.76 6.28 -95.61
CA THR A 88 73.76 7.01 -96.40
C THR A 88 73.21 7.64 -97.68
N THR A 89 71.90 7.56 -97.93
CA THR A 89 71.24 8.08 -99.14
C THR A 89 70.32 9.26 -98.84
N THR A 90 70.37 10.28 -99.70
CA THR A 90 69.79 11.62 -99.50
C THR A 90 68.27 11.74 -99.72
N ALA A 91 67.49 10.67 -99.57
CA ALA A 91 66.06 10.67 -99.93
C ALA A 91 65.09 10.24 -98.80
N ALA A 92 65.47 10.38 -97.52
CA ALA A 92 64.53 10.17 -96.42
C ALA A 92 63.53 11.33 -96.34
N ARG A 93 62.23 11.02 -96.22
CA ARG A 93 61.14 11.98 -96.11
C ARG A 93 60.43 11.80 -94.77
N LEU A 94 60.31 12.88 -94.00
CA LEU A 94 59.48 12.94 -92.80
C LEU A 94 58.27 13.85 -93.06
N TYR A 95 57.10 13.36 -92.67
CA TYR A 95 55.84 14.08 -92.69
C TYR A 95 55.27 14.11 -91.26
N ILE A 96 55.01 15.30 -90.73
CA ILE A 96 54.17 15.51 -89.53
C ILE A 96 53.16 16.62 -89.84
N ASP A 97 51.87 16.33 -89.69
CA ASP A 97 50.75 17.24 -89.94
C ASP A 97 49.63 17.07 -88.88
N ASN A 98 48.61 17.92 -88.92
CA ASN A 98 47.38 17.80 -88.13
C ASN A 98 47.58 17.57 -86.63
N VAL A 99 48.57 18.23 -86.03
CA VAL A 99 48.73 18.24 -84.58
C VAL A 99 47.48 18.86 -83.93
N LYS A 100 46.72 18.05 -83.21
CA LYS A 100 45.50 18.42 -82.47
C LYS A 100 45.72 18.17 -80.99
N ALA A 101 45.34 19.13 -80.15
CA ALA A 101 45.39 19.01 -78.70
C ALA A 101 43.97 18.82 -78.16
N TYR A 102 43.83 17.96 -77.15
CA TYR A 102 42.54 17.60 -76.56
C TYR A 102 42.56 17.80 -75.04
N SER A 103 41.42 18.24 -74.50
CA SER A 103 41.14 18.40 -73.08
C SER A 103 39.93 17.54 -72.69
N LEU A 104 40.03 16.84 -71.57
CA LEU A 104 38.96 16.09 -70.91
C LEU A 104 38.16 16.99 -69.95
N TYR A 105 38.60 18.24 -69.72
CA TYR A 105 37.95 19.23 -68.85
C TYR A 105 36.75 19.90 -69.55
N LYS A 106 35.59 19.93 -68.88
CA LYS A 106 34.38 20.66 -69.32
C LYS A 106 33.91 21.66 -68.26
N GLY A 107 34.75 22.64 -67.93
CA GLY A 107 34.47 23.70 -66.94
C GLY A 107 34.84 23.33 -65.51
N ASP A 108 34.83 24.32 -64.60
CA ASP A 108 35.29 24.24 -63.19
C ASP A 108 34.49 23.30 -62.27
N VAL A 109 33.71 22.36 -62.82
CA VAL A 109 32.82 21.47 -62.06
C VAL A 109 33.26 20.01 -62.15
N LEU A 110 33.12 19.29 -61.04
CA LEU A 110 33.46 17.89 -60.86
C LEU A 110 32.22 17.09 -60.45
N ASP A 111 32.09 15.89 -61.00
CA ASP A 111 31.05 14.93 -60.63
C ASP A 111 31.45 14.12 -59.40
N VAL A 112 30.51 13.93 -58.48
CA VAL A 112 30.61 13.02 -57.33
C VAL A 112 29.61 11.89 -57.50
N TYR A 113 30.13 10.67 -57.56
CA TYR A 113 29.37 9.44 -57.70
C TYR A 113 29.26 8.73 -56.36
N TYR A 114 28.07 8.17 -56.08
CA TYR A 114 27.81 7.40 -54.87
C TYR A 114 27.56 5.94 -55.23
N SER A 115 28.34 5.01 -54.68
CA SER A 115 28.01 3.59 -54.77
C SER A 115 27.02 3.23 -53.66
N ASN A 116 25.76 3.06 -53.98
CA ASN A 116 24.76 2.59 -53.04
C ASN A 116 23.70 1.74 -53.74
N ASP A 117 23.02 0.89 -52.95
CA ASP A 117 21.86 0.12 -53.38
C ASP A 117 20.56 0.97 -53.34
N SER A 118 20.70 2.29 -53.26
CA SER A 118 19.62 3.27 -53.05
C SER A 118 19.51 4.21 -54.27
N VAL A 119 18.50 5.08 -54.32
CA VAL A 119 18.42 6.12 -55.37
C VAL A 119 19.05 7.40 -54.82
N VAL A 120 20.38 7.48 -54.80
CA VAL A 120 21.08 8.74 -54.49
C VAL A 120 21.41 9.46 -55.80
N THR A 121 21.12 10.75 -55.84
CA THR A 121 21.46 11.58 -57.01
C THR A 121 22.93 12.02 -56.91
N ASN A 122 23.70 11.81 -57.99
CA ASN A 122 25.06 12.31 -58.09
C ASN A 122 25.09 13.83 -57.91
N GLN A 123 26.16 14.34 -57.29
CA GLN A 123 26.33 15.78 -57.09
C GLN A 123 27.34 16.34 -58.09
N VAL A 124 27.11 17.59 -58.51
CA VAL A 124 28.02 18.34 -59.37
C VAL A 124 28.47 19.57 -58.60
N VAL A 125 29.77 19.69 -58.33
CA VAL A 125 30.32 20.72 -57.45
C VAL A 125 31.53 21.40 -58.08
N LYS A 126 31.78 22.68 -57.75
CA LYS A 126 32.99 23.36 -58.22
C LYS A 126 34.24 22.80 -57.55
N LEU A 127 35.38 22.94 -58.23
CA LEU A 127 36.69 22.57 -57.69
C LEU A 127 36.92 23.13 -56.27
N ASN A 128 37.42 22.28 -55.37
CA ASN A 128 37.78 22.58 -53.97
C ASN A 128 36.59 23.05 -53.11
N GLN A 129 35.39 22.57 -53.38
CA GLN A 129 34.20 22.82 -52.54
C GLN A 129 33.81 21.58 -51.73
N LEU A 130 33.16 21.83 -50.60
CA LEU A 130 32.47 20.82 -49.81
C LEU A 130 31.20 20.35 -50.53
N ILE A 131 30.77 19.13 -50.20
CA ILE A 131 29.50 18.55 -50.61
C ILE A 131 28.66 18.25 -49.36
N SER A 132 27.35 18.06 -49.51
CA SER A 132 26.47 17.66 -48.41
C SER A 132 26.21 16.16 -48.41
N ASP A 133 26.10 15.55 -47.24
CA ASP A 133 25.72 14.13 -47.12
C ASP A 133 24.34 13.90 -47.76
N PRO A 134 24.23 13.02 -48.77
CA PRO A 134 22.94 12.69 -49.36
C PRO A 134 22.00 11.90 -48.43
N ASN A 135 22.47 11.45 -47.25
CA ASN A 135 21.69 10.79 -46.20
C ASN A 135 20.78 9.65 -46.71
N PRO A 136 21.33 8.63 -47.39
CA PRO A 136 20.54 7.50 -47.88
C PRO A 136 20.02 6.65 -46.71
N THR A 137 18.94 5.92 -46.96
CA THR A 137 18.38 4.94 -46.01
C THR A 137 18.36 3.55 -46.62
N LYS A 138 18.74 2.54 -45.85
CA LYS A 138 18.63 1.12 -46.21
C LYS A 138 17.91 0.36 -45.09
N LEU A 139 16.76 -0.23 -45.41
CA LEU A 139 15.90 -0.91 -44.42
C LEU A 139 16.68 -2.00 -43.68
N GLY A 140 16.75 -1.92 -42.34
CA GLY A 140 17.46 -2.89 -41.51
C GLY A 140 18.96 -2.65 -41.35
N TYR A 141 19.50 -1.54 -41.87
CA TYR A 141 20.91 -1.18 -41.72
C TYR A 141 21.05 0.24 -41.18
N THR A 142 22.16 0.49 -40.48
CA THR A 142 22.60 1.83 -40.08
C THR A 142 23.82 2.22 -40.91
N SER A 143 23.89 3.48 -41.36
CA SER A 143 25.06 3.99 -42.06
C SER A 143 26.22 4.21 -41.08
N ASP A 144 27.39 3.70 -41.43
CA ASP A 144 28.64 3.81 -40.66
C ASP A 144 29.66 4.69 -41.40
N GLY A 145 29.16 5.73 -42.09
CA GLY A 145 29.97 6.69 -42.82
C GLY A 145 30.18 6.39 -44.31
N TRP A 146 30.78 7.38 -44.98
CA TRP A 146 31.15 7.34 -46.39
C TRP A 146 32.67 7.19 -46.54
N TYR A 147 33.10 6.48 -47.58
CA TYR A 147 34.51 6.15 -47.80
C TYR A 147 34.89 6.31 -49.27
N ARG A 148 36.13 6.67 -49.56
CA ARG A 148 36.70 6.86 -50.90
C ARG A 148 36.91 5.55 -51.67
N ASN A 149 36.79 4.41 -50.99
CA ASN A 149 36.91 3.09 -51.58
C ASN A 149 36.11 2.04 -50.81
N SER A 150 35.89 0.88 -51.43
CA SER A 150 35.14 -0.24 -50.86
C SER A 150 35.92 -1.06 -49.81
N SER A 151 37.12 -0.64 -49.42
CA SER A 151 37.90 -1.29 -48.36
C SER A 151 37.55 -0.75 -46.97
N PHE A 152 36.86 0.40 -46.89
CA PHE A 152 36.34 0.98 -45.65
C PHE A 152 37.38 1.13 -44.53
N THR A 153 38.60 1.57 -44.89
CA THR A 153 39.65 1.83 -43.91
C THR A 153 39.48 3.23 -43.32
N PRO A 154 39.93 3.49 -42.08
CA PRO A 154 39.83 4.82 -41.48
C PRO A 154 40.47 5.93 -42.37
N GLU A 155 41.54 5.61 -43.10
CA GLU A 155 42.21 6.56 -44.00
C GLU A 155 41.42 6.86 -45.28
N SER A 156 40.43 6.02 -45.61
CA SER A 156 39.54 6.26 -46.74
C SER A 156 38.23 6.90 -46.34
N GLU A 157 37.98 7.17 -45.06
CA GLU A 157 36.78 7.85 -44.58
C GLU A 157 36.65 9.24 -45.23
N TRP A 158 35.42 9.61 -45.58
CA TRP A 158 35.06 10.91 -46.14
C TRP A 158 34.25 11.70 -45.11
N VAL A 159 34.76 12.87 -44.75
CA VAL A 159 34.16 13.78 -43.77
C VAL A 159 33.58 15.00 -44.50
N PHE A 160 32.24 15.10 -44.59
CA PHE A 160 31.56 16.11 -45.43
C PHE A 160 31.86 17.56 -45.03
N GLU A 161 32.22 17.80 -43.76
CA GLU A 161 32.56 19.10 -43.21
C GLU A 161 34.00 19.53 -43.48
N GLU A 162 34.88 18.59 -43.86
CA GLU A 162 36.33 18.81 -43.99
C GLU A 162 36.85 18.53 -45.41
N ASP A 163 36.38 17.44 -46.04
CA ASP A 163 36.85 16.98 -47.34
C ASP A 163 36.25 17.79 -48.50
N THR A 164 37.12 18.30 -49.36
CA THR A 164 36.73 19.02 -50.58
C THR A 164 36.94 18.17 -51.84
N VAL A 165 36.15 18.44 -52.87
CA VAL A 165 36.21 17.73 -54.17
C VAL A 165 37.19 18.43 -55.12
N TYR A 166 38.34 17.82 -55.38
CA TYR A 166 39.38 18.33 -56.29
C TYR A 166 39.61 17.46 -57.54
N GLU A 167 38.96 16.30 -57.61
CA GLU A 167 38.90 15.40 -58.76
C GLU A 167 37.52 14.71 -58.83
N ILE A 168 37.26 13.94 -59.90
CA ILE A 168 36.07 13.09 -59.98
C ILE A 168 36.12 12.10 -58.80
N THR A 169 35.12 12.17 -57.92
CA THR A 169 35.15 11.46 -56.64
C THR A 169 34.09 10.35 -56.62
N TRP A 170 34.49 9.16 -56.17
CA TRP A 170 33.60 8.03 -55.92
C TRP A 170 33.52 7.77 -54.41
N LEU A 171 32.32 7.83 -53.85
CA LEU A 171 32.07 7.57 -52.43
C LEU A 171 31.25 6.29 -52.23
N TYR A 172 31.67 5.49 -51.26
CA TYR A 172 31.14 4.19 -50.89
C TYR A 172 30.59 4.27 -49.49
N ILE A 173 29.31 3.96 -49.30
CA ILE A 173 28.70 3.93 -47.97
C ILE A 173 28.93 2.57 -47.30
N LYS A 174 29.34 2.59 -46.04
CA LYS A 174 29.44 1.39 -45.22
C LYS A 174 28.12 1.17 -44.47
N TRP A 175 27.50 0.03 -44.69
CA TRP A 175 26.26 -0.36 -43.99
C TRP A 175 26.57 -1.36 -42.89
N VAL A 176 26.06 -1.09 -41.69
CA VAL A 176 26.08 -2.01 -40.56
C VAL A 176 24.69 -2.61 -40.39
N LEU A 177 24.60 -3.93 -40.37
CA LEU A 177 23.35 -4.67 -40.19
C LEU A 177 22.82 -4.44 -38.76
N ASN A 178 21.55 -4.04 -38.64
CA ASN A 178 20.93 -3.81 -37.34
C ASN A 178 20.52 -5.14 -36.70
N ASP A 179 20.89 -5.34 -35.43
CA ASP A 179 20.43 -6.45 -34.61
C ASP A 179 19.23 -5.99 -33.75
N TYR A 180 18.13 -6.75 -33.81
CA TYR A 180 16.88 -6.48 -33.13
C TYR A 180 16.64 -7.50 -32.04
N THR A 181 16.26 -7.06 -30.85
CA THR A 181 16.05 -7.95 -29.69
C THR A 181 14.66 -8.57 -29.70
N ILE A 182 14.56 -9.83 -29.27
CA ILE A 182 13.31 -10.52 -28.96
C ILE A 182 13.24 -10.77 -27.46
N SER A 183 12.24 -10.18 -26.81
CA SER A 183 11.99 -10.33 -25.37
C SER A 183 10.78 -11.24 -25.13
N TYR A 184 10.91 -12.19 -24.20
CA TYR A 184 9.82 -13.14 -23.87
C TYR A 184 9.32 -12.92 -22.43
N THR A 185 8.04 -12.59 -22.30
CA THR A 185 7.34 -12.55 -21.01
C THR A 185 6.67 -13.90 -20.77
N LEU A 186 7.30 -14.72 -19.92
CA LEU A 186 6.94 -16.13 -19.75
C LEU A 186 5.81 -16.41 -18.77
N ASN A 187 5.31 -15.42 -18.01
CA ASN A 187 4.20 -15.58 -17.06
C ASN A 187 4.36 -16.79 -16.12
N GLY A 188 5.59 -17.04 -15.65
CA GLY A 188 5.94 -18.15 -14.76
C GLY A 188 6.21 -19.49 -15.47
N GLY A 189 6.21 -19.53 -16.80
CA GLY A 189 6.67 -20.67 -17.60
C GLY A 189 8.15 -20.59 -17.98
N THR A 190 8.56 -21.51 -18.86
CA THR A 190 9.91 -21.62 -19.44
C THR A 190 9.85 -21.47 -20.95
N ASN A 191 10.80 -20.72 -21.53
CA ASN A 191 10.89 -20.51 -22.97
C ASN A 191 11.29 -21.81 -23.69
N GLY A 192 10.80 -22.00 -24.91
CA GLY A 192 11.33 -23.00 -25.84
C GLY A 192 12.72 -22.60 -26.37
N SER A 193 13.20 -23.25 -27.43
CA SER A 193 14.52 -22.95 -28.03
C SER A 193 14.49 -21.71 -28.92
N ASN A 194 13.73 -20.69 -28.53
CA ASN A 194 13.54 -19.49 -29.30
C ASN A 194 14.75 -18.54 -29.20
N PRO A 195 15.22 -17.93 -30.30
CA PRO A 195 16.35 -16.99 -30.28
C PRO A 195 15.99 -15.68 -29.57
N THR A 196 16.99 -14.96 -29.06
CA THR A 196 16.79 -13.69 -28.34
C THR A 196 17.08 -12.45 -29.20
N SER A 197 17.55 -12.63 -30.44
CA SER A 197 17.75 -11.55 -31.39
C SER A 197 17.63 -12.03 -32.83
N TYR A 198 17.45 -11.09 -33.75
CA TYR A 198 17.34 -11.33 -35.19
C TYR A 198 17.71 -10.07 -35.98
N THR A 199 18.01 -10.25 -37.26
CA THR A 199 18.30 -9.17 -38.21
C THR A 199 17.30 -9.20 -39.36
N VAL A 200 17.30 -8.18 -40.22
CA VAL A 200 16.47 -8.17 -41.45
C VAL A 200 16.84 -9.33 -42.41
N GLU A 201 18.07 -9.85 -42.31
CA GLU A 201 18.58 -10.96 -43.14
C GLU A 201 18.24 -12.35 -42.57
N THR A 202 17.88 -12.43 -41.28
CA THR A 202 17.55 -13.68 -40.59
C THR A 202 16.38 -14.37 -41.28
N ASP A 203 16.52 -15.66 -41.59
CA ASP A 203 15.42 -16.45 -42.15
C ASP A 203 14.24 -16.52 -41.16
N THR A 204 13.04 -16.81 -41.68
CA THR A 204 11.82 -16.83 -40.86
C THR A 204 11.98 -17.70 -39.61
N ILE A 205 11.80 -17.09 -38.44
CA ILE A 205 11.88 -17.78 -37.14
C ILE A 205 10.50 -18.35 -36.83
N THR A 206 10.38 -19.68 -36.73
CA THR A 206 9.19 -20.32 -36.17
C THR A 206 9.33 -20.39 -34.65
N LEU A 207 8.29 -20.01 -33.92
CA LEU A 207 8.34 -19.94 -32.46
C LEU A 207 7.97 -21.29 -31.83
N ASP A 208 8.89 -21.82 -31.03
CA ASP A 208 8.67 -22.98 -30.17
C ASP A 208 7.69 -22.62 -29.04
N PRO A 209 6.80 -23.55 -28.65
CA PRO A 209 5.88 -23.33 -27.54
C PRO A 209 6.63 -23.21 -26.21
N ALA A 210 6.12 -22.34 -25.32
CA ALA A 210 6.59 -22.28 -23.94
C ALA A 210 5.93 -23.39 -23.10
N THR A 211 6.55 -23.76 -21.99
CA THR A 211 6.04 -24.80 -21.07
C THR A 211 5.80 -24.24 -19.68
N LYS A 212 4.77 -24.75 -19.00
CA LYS A 212 4.43 -24.40 -17.61
C LYS A 212 3.67 -25.55 -16.96
N THR A 213 4.25 -26.18 -15.93
CA THR A 213 3.67 -27.37 -15.26
C THR A 213 2.24 -27.10 -14.79
N GLY A 214 1.31 -27.97 -15.19
CA GLY A 214 -0.11 -27.87 -14.84
C GLY A 214 -0.91 -26.86 -15.67
N TYR A 215 -0.34 -26.33 -16.76
CA TYR A 215 -1.00 -25.42 -17.69
C TYR A 215 -0.84 -25.90 -19.14
N THR A 216 -1.78 -25.54 -19.98
CA THR A 216 -1.73 -25.67 -21.44
C THR A 216 -1.22 -24.37 -22.05
N PHE A 217 -0.28 -24.45 -23.01
CA PHE A 217 0.22 -23.29 -23.74
C PHE A 217 -0.72 -22.93 -24.88
N ASP A 218 -1.27 -21.72 -24.85
CA ASP A 218 -2.25 -21.26 -25.84
C ASP A 218 -1.61 -20.50 -27.00
N GLY A 219 -0.36 -20.05 -26.86
CA GLY A 219 0.37 -19.33 -27.90
C GLY A 219 1.18 -18.13 -27.40
N TRP A 220 1.98 -17.58 -28.30
CA TRP A 220 2.68 -16.30 -28.11
C TRP A 220 1.80 -15.15 -28.59
N TYR A 221 1.80 -14.03 -27.87
CA TYR A 221 1.06 -12.81 -28.25
C TYR A 221 2.00 -11.61 -28.22
N ASN A 222 1.74 -10.60 -29.04
CA ASN A 222 2.54 -9.37 -29.07
C ASN A 222 2.08 -8.30 -28.06
N ASN A 223 1.14 -8.65 -27.18
CA ASN A 223 0.55 -7.76 -26.17
C ASN A 223 0.23 -8.53 -24.88
N SER A 224 0.25 -7.84 -23.74
CA SER A 224 -0.03 -8.40 -22.41
C SER A 224 -1.49 -8.81 -22.23
N GLU A 225 -2.41 -8.27 -23.01
CA GLU A 225 -3.84 -8.53 -22.94
C GLU A 225 -4.25 -9.80 -23.71
N PHE A 226 -3.29 -10.43 -24.41
CA PHE A 226 -3.50 -11.62 -25.24
C PHE A 226 -4.63 -11.47 -26.27
N THR A 227 -4.71 -10.28 -26.88
CA THR A 227 -5.69 -9.95 -27.92
C THR A 227 -5.12 -10.21 -29.32
N GLY A 228 -6.00 -10.51 -30.28
CA GLY A 228 -5.62 -10.84 -31.66
C GLY A 228 -5.21 -12.30 -31.84
N ASP A 229 -4.56 -12.59 -32.97
CA ASP A 229 -4.06 -13.92 -33.29
C ASP A 229 -2.72 -14.21 -32.61
N ALA A 230 -2.48 -15.48 -32.30
CA ALA A 230 -1.20 -15.92 -31.77
C ALA A 230 -0.09 -15.74 -32.81
N VAL A 231 1.04 -15.18 -32.37
CA VAL A 231 2.27 -15.06 -33.15
C VAL A 231 2.93 -16.44 -33.22
N THR A 232 3.00 -17.01 -34.42
CA THR A 232 3.63 -18.31 -34.66
C THR A 232 5.02 -18.22 -35.28
N SER A 233 5.35 -17.07 -35.88
CA SER A 233 6.65 -16.84 -36.52
C SER A 233 7.00 -15.35 -36.65
N ILE A 234 8.29 -15.07 -36.84
CA ILE A 234 8.83 -13.76 -37.22
C ILE A 234 9.37 -13.91 -38.66
N PRO A 235 8.68 -13.35 -39.67
CA PRO A 235 9.09 -13.50 -41.07
C PRO A 235 10.45 -12.86 -41.38
N LYS A 236 11.19 -13.44 -42.32
CA LYS A 236 12.38 -12.80 -42.91
C LYS A 236 12.07 -11.38 -43.40
N GLY A 237 12.97 -10.44 -43.13
CA GLY A 237 12.78 -9.02 -43.47
C GLY A 237 12.04 -8.21 -42.40
N SER A 238 11.64 -8.82 -41.28
CA SER A 238 11.06 -8.10 -40.13
C SER A 238 12.07 -7.11 -39.55
N THR A 239 11.58 -6.04 -38.90
CA THR A 239 12.43 -5.01 -38.28
C THR A 239 11.86 -4.58 -36.92
N GLY A 240 12.73 -4.03 -36.06
CA GLY A 240 12.36 -3.49 -34.76
C GLY A 240 12.42 -4.51 -33.63
N ASN A 241 12.55 -4.03 -32.39
CA ASN A 241 12.55 -4.91 -31.23
C ASN A 241 11.14 -5.47 -30.98
N ILE A 242 11.04 -6.76 -30.65
CA ILE A 242 9.77 -7.45 -30.41
C ILE A 242 9.70 -7.91 -28.95
N THR A 243 8.52 -7.78 -28.34
CA THR A 243 8.19 -8.44 -27.06
C THR A 243 7.03 -9.40 -27.28
N LEU A 244 7.19 -10.65 -26.83
CA LEU A 244 6.19 -11.72 -26.93
C LEU A 244 5.78 -12.20 -25.54
N TYR A 245 4.49 -12.45 -25.35
CA TYR A 245 3.87 -12.85 -24.10
C TYR A 245 3.32 -14.27 -24.23
N ALA A 246 3.76 -15.17 -23.35
CA ALA A 246 3.27 -16.55 -23.33
C ALA A 246 1.91 -16.61 -22.64
N LYS A 247 0.88 -17.09 -23.35
CA LYS A 247 -0.45 -17.32 -22.78
C LYS A 247 -0.57 -18.77 -22.32
N PHE A 248 -1.12 -18.95 -21.11
CA PHE A 248 -1.34 -20.25 -20.51
C PHE A 248 -2.75 -20.36 -19.95
N THR A 249 -3.41 -21.48 -20.19
CA THR A 249 -4.68 -21.87 -19.55
C THR A 249 -4.40 -22.94 -18.51
N VAL A 250 -4.93 -22.76 -17.29
CA VAL A 250 -4.76 -23.75 -16.20
C VAL A 250 -5.46 -25.06 -16.56
N ASN A 251 -4.79 -26.19 -16.31
CA ASN A 251 -5.38 -27.51 -16.56
C ASN A 251 -6.25 -27.94 -15.37
N GLN A 252 -7.26 -28.75 -15.65
CA GLN A 252 -8.01 -29.47 -14.62
C GLN A 252 -7.53 -30.91 -14.51
N TYR A 253 -7.47 -31.39 -13.28
CA TYR A 253 -7.12 -32.77 -12.96
C TYR A 253 -8.19 -33.39 -12.07
N THR A 254 -8.26 -34.72 -12.11
CA THR A 254 -9.28 -35.49 -11.40
C THR A 254 -8.63 -36.47 -10.42
N ILE A 255 -9.08 -36.42 -9.17
CA ILE A 255 -8.82 -37.45 -8.16
C ILE A 255 -10.04 -38.38 -8.13
N THR A 256 -9.83 -39.65 -8.47
CA THR A 256 -10.84 -40.72 -8.39
C THR A 256 -10.62 -41.56 -7.14
N PHE A 257 -11.69 -42.07 -6.57
CA PHE A 257 -11.68 -42.82 -5.32
C PHE A 257 -12.18 -44.24 -5.55
N ASP A 258 -11.33 -45.22 -5.29
CA ASP A 258 -11.72 -46.62 -5.18
C ASP A 258 -11.87 -46.96 -3.70
N SER A 259 -13.11 -47.13 -3.27
CA SER A 259 -13.43 -47.33 -1.85
C SER A 259 -13.16 -48.76 -1.36
N ASN A 260 -12.61 -49.65 -2.21
CA ASN A 260 -12.31 -51.04 -1.86
C ASN A 260 -13.48 -51.72 -1.12
N GLU A 261 -14.63 -51.84 -1.80
CA GLU A 261 -15.90 -52.37 -1.28
C GLU A 261 -16.66 -51.47 -0.29
N GLY A 262 -16.06 -50.37 0.18
CA GLY A 262 -16.75 -49.35 0.98
C GLY A 262 -17.80 -48.52 0.20
N SER A 263 -18.50 -47.63 0.91
CA SER A 263 -19.47 -46.71 0.30
C SER A 263 -18.84 -45.80 -0.75
N ALA A 264 -19.53 -45.58 -1.87
CA ALA A 264 -19.00 -44.79 -2.99
C ALA A 264 -18.65 -43.34 -2.62
N VAL A 265 -17.48 -42.88 -3.10
CA VAL A 265 -17.02 -41.49 -2.97
C VAL A 265 -16.90 -40.84 -4.34
N SER A 266 -17.47 -39.64 -4.49
CA SER A 266 -17.47 -38.91 -5.76
C SER A 266 -16.07 -38.39 -6.10
N ALA A 267 -15.69 -38.47 -7.38
CA ALA A 267 -14.44 -37.91 -7.85
C ALA A 267 -14.39 -36.38 -7.67
N ILE A 268 -13.19 -35.84 -7.44
CA ILE A 268 -12.95 -34.41 -7.33
C ILE A 268 -12.19 -33.95 -8.58
N THR A 269 -12.79 -33.05 -9.35
CA THR A 269 -12.16 -32.40 -10.52
C THR A 269 -12.05 -30.90 -10.27
N GLN A 270 -10.82 -30.37 -10.31
CA GLN A 270 -10.52 -28.97 -10.03
C GLN A 270 -9.29 -28.50 -10.82
N ASP A 271 -9.08 -27.17 -10.83
CA ASP A 271 -7.91 -26.55 -11.45
C ASP A 271 -6.62 -26.93 -10.70
N PHE A 272 -5.53 -27.13 -11.44
CA PHE A 272 -4.20 -27.38 -10.88
C PHE A 272 -3.80 -26.37 -9.80
N GLY A 273 -3.27 -26.86 -8.68
CA GLY A 273 -2.80 -26.03 -7.58
C GLY A 273 -3.89 -25.44 -6.69
N SER A 274 -5.17 -25.62 -7.01
CA SER A 274 -6.28 -25.26 -6.11
C SER A 274 -6.28 -26.14 -4.85
N SER A 275 -6.76 -25.60 -3.73
CA SER A 275 -6.86 -26.36 -2.48
C SER A 275 -7.92 -27.44 -2.57
N VAL A 276 -7.55 -28.67 -2.19
CA VAL A 276 -8.45 -29.83 -2.20
C VAL A 276 -8.80 -30.20 -0.76
N THR A 277 -10.10 -30.24 -0.46
CA THR A 277 -10.60 -30.75 0.82
C THR A 277 -10.82 -32.25 0.74
N GLN A 278 -10.40 -33.00 1.75
CA GLN A 278 -10.69 -34.42 1.88
C GLN A 278 -12.23 -34.65 1.82
N PRO A 279 -12.72 -35.61 1.02
CA PRO A 279 -14.12 -35.98 1.04
C PRO A 279 -14.52 -36.60 2.39
N SER A 280 -15.82 -36.72 2.68
CA SER A 280 -16.27 -37.51 3.83
C SER A 280 -15.76 -38.95 3.71
N ASP A 281 -15.29 -39.50 4.83
CA ASP A 281 -14.75 -40.86 4.86
C ASP A 281 -15.81 -41.88 4.41
N PRO A 282 -15.45 -42.86 3.57
CA PRO A 282 -16.36 -43.94 3.22
C PRO A 282 -16.63 -44.82 4.44
N THR A 283 -17.66 -45.67 4.35
CA THR A 283 -18.00 -46.66 5.38
C THR A 283 -17.97 -48.07 4.82
N LEU A 284 -17.42 -49.02 5.58
CA LEU A 284 -17.46 -50.46 5.32
C LEU A 284 -17.81 -51.19 6.64
N ALA A 285 -18.84 -52.03 6.63
CA ALA A 285 -19.31 -52.70 7.85
C ALA A 285 -18.23 -53.62 8.42
N GLU A 286 -18.02 -53.58 9.75
CA GLU A 286 -16.98 -54.35 10.48
C GLU A 286 -15.53 -53.91 10.23
N TYR A 287 -15.31 -52.77 9.56
CA TYR A 287 -13.97 -52.19 9.33
C TYR A 287 -13.92 -50.70 9.70
N THR A 288 -12.75 -50.25 10.16
CA THR A 288 -12.38 -48.84 10.36
C THR A 288 -11.63 -48.34 9.13
N PHE A 289 -12.01 -47.15 8.65
CA PHE A 289 -11.30 -46.46 7.56
C PHE A 289 -10.04 -45.79 8.11
N GLU A 290 -8.87 -46.16 7.57
CA GLU A 290 -7.57 -45.66 8.04
C GLU A 290 -6.94 -44.64 7.08
N GLY A 291 -7.57 -44.34 5.94
CA GLY A 291 -7.11 -43.31 5.01
C GLY A 291 -7.13 -43.71 3.54
N TRP A 292 -6.74 -42.75 2.70
CA TRP A 292 -6.61 -42.90 1.25
C TRP A 292 -5.16 -43.11 0.88
N PHE A 293 -4.85 -44.10 0.04
CA PHE A 293 -3.49 -44.45 -0.37
C PHE A 293 -3.33 -44.38 -1.89
N THR A 294 -2.10 -44.19 -2.37
CA THR A 294 -1.83 -44.09 -3.81
C THR A 294 -1.70 -45.44 -4.52
N ASP A 295 -1.78 -46.54 -3.76
CA ASP A 295 -1.71 -47.90 -4.25
C ASP A 295 -2.68 -48.81 -3.47
N ASP A 296 -3.13 -49.88 -4.10
CA ASP A 296 -4.11 -50.85 -3.59
C ASP A 296 -3.49 -52.16 -3.09
N THR A 297 -2.16 -52.24 -3.01
CA THR A 297 -1.45 -53.49 -2.74
C THR A 297 -0.61 -53.45 -1.47
N THR A 298 0.20 -52.40 -1.31
CA THR A 298 1.14 -52.24 -0.21
C THR A 298 0.66 -51.25 0.83
N PHE A 299 -0.20 -50.30 0.45
CA PHE A 299 -0.71 -49.23 1.31
C PHE A 299 0.44 -48.52 2.04
N LEU A 300 1.55 -48.26 1.35
CA LEU A 300 2.75 -47.67 1.96
C LEU A 300 2.70 -46.14 1.95
N ASN A 301 2.07 -45.55 0.94
CA ASN A 301 2.04 -44.10 0.73
C ASN A 301 0.63 -43.57 0.93
N GLU A 302 0.36 -43.09 2.14
CA GLU A 302 -0.87 -42.38 2.47
C GLU A 302 -0.92 -41.04 1.72
N TYR A 303 -2.08 -40.74 1.14
CA TYR A 303 -2.33 -39.53 0.39
C TYR A 303 -2.86 -38.42 1.30
N THR A 304 -2.11 -37.32 1.40
CA THR A 304 -2.55 -36.12 2.14
C THR A 304 -3.13 -35.07 1.20
N PHE A 305 -4.38 -34.69 1.43
CA PHE A 305 -5.05 -33.64 0.67
C PHE A 305 -4.45 -32.27 0.99
N THR A 306 -3.88 -31.63 -0.03
CA THR A 306 -3.31 -30.28 0.07
C THR A 306 -3.80 -29.44 -1.12
N THR A 307 -3.18 -29.63 -2.27
CA THR A 307 -3.52 -28.97 -3.53
C THR A 307 -3.67 -29.97 -4.67
N MET A 308 -4.46 -29.64 -5.68
CA MET A 308 -4.69 -30.49 -6.84
C MET A 308 -3.37 -30.75 -7.59
N PRO A 309 -2.91 -32.01 -7.71
CA PRO A 309 -1.64 -32.34 -8.36
C PRO A 309 -1.70 -32.12 -9.87
N ALA A 310 -0.54 -32.12 -10.52
CA ALA A 310 -0.41 -31.94 -11.98
C ALA A 310 -0.71 -33.23 -12.78
N GLN A 311 -1.55 -34.11 -12.26
CA GLN A 311 -1.94 -35.36 -12.90
C GLN A 311 -3.24 -35.91 -12.30
N ASN A 312 -3.91 -36.79 -13.03
CA ASN A 312 -5.02 -37.56 -12.48
C ASN A 312 -4.47 -38.66 -11.55
N ASN A 313 -5.14 -38.88 -10.43
CA ASN A 313 -4.78 -39.91 -9.45
C ASN A 313 -6.00 -40.77 -9.12
N THR A 314 -5.80 -42.07 -8.95
CA THR A 314 -6.75 -42.94 -8.26
C THR A 314 -6.22 -43.19 -6.86
N LEU A 315 -7.06 -42.96 -5.85
CA LEU A 315 -6.77 -43.24 -4.46
C LEU A 315 -7.59 -44.43 -3.98
N TYR A 316 -7.01 -45.23 -3.11
CA TYR A 316 -7.57 -46.49 -2.63
C TYR A 316 -7.80 -46.43 -1.12
N ALA A 317 -8.99 -46.82 -0.67
CA ALA A 317 -9.31 -46.84 0.75
C ALA A 317 -8.57 -47.98 1.46
N TYR A 318 -7.95 -47.68 2.59
CA TYR A 318 -7.37 -48.69 3.48
C TYR A 318 -8.28 -48.96 4.67
N TRP A 319 -8.49 -50.24 4.96
CA TRP A 319 -9.45 -50.74 5.95
C TRP A 319 -8.75 -51.62 6.98
N VAL A 320 -9.04 -51.41 8.26
CA VAL A 320 -8.62 -52.28 9.36
C VAL A 320 -9.86 -52.88 10.00
N ALA A 321 -9.92 -54.21 10.10
CA ALA A 321 -11.07 -54.89 10.71
C ALA A 321 -11.26 -54.43 12.15
N VAL A 322 -12.48 -54.04 12.51
CA VAL A 322 -12.85 -53.72 13.89
C VAL A 322 -12.77 -55.01 14.70
N PRO A 323 -11.97 -55.08 15.78
CA PRO A 323 -11.96 -56.25 16.65
C PRO A 323 -13.38 -56.49 17.20
N ALA A 324 -13.89 -57.72 17.09
CA ALA A 324 -15.28 -58.10 17.39
C ALA A 324 -15.74 -57.87 18.86
N ASN A 325 -14.91 -57.27 19.72
CA ASN A 325 -15.15 -57.13 21.16
C ASN A 325 -15.13 -55.66 21.62
N GLN A 326 -15.38 -54.66 20.76
CA GLN A 326 -15.51 -53.26 21.20
C GLN A 326 -16.96 -52.89 21.50
N SER A 327 -17.16 -52.10 22.54
CA SER A 327 -18.46 -51.49 22.89
C SER A 327 -18.31 -49.98 23.03
N THR A 328 -19.43 -49.27 23.20
CA THR A 328 -19.48 -47.80 23.32
C THR A 328 -20.24 -47.36 24.57
N VAL A 329 -19.64 -46.47 25.36
CA VAL A 329 -20.29 -45.74 26.45
C VAL A 329 -20.72 -44.37 25.93
N THR A 330 -22.03 -44.16 25.86
CA THR A 330 -22.63 -42.86 25.51
C THR A 330 -23.03 -42.09 26.76
N PHE A 331 -22.97 -40.77 26.72
CA PHE A 331 -23.21 -39.90 27.87
C PHE A 331 -24.37 -38.94 27.58
N ASN A 332 -25.52 -39.18 28.21
CA ASN A 332 -26.65 -38.26 28.19
C ASN A 332 -26.50 -37.22 29.31
N SER A 333 -26.10 -36.00 28.96
CA SER A 333 -25.86 -34.92 29.92
C SER A 333 -27.13 -34.37 30.61
N ASN A 334 -28.33 -34.83 30.24
CA ASN A 334 -29.61 -34.36 30.81
C ASN A 334 -29.73 -32.82 30.83
N GLY A 335 -29.37 -32.20 29.70
CA GLY A 335 -29.42 -30.75 29.49
C GLY A 335 -28.19 -29.98 29.99
N GLY A 336 -27.08 -30.67 30.28
CA GLY A 336 -25.76 -30.04 30.44
C GLY A 336 -24.96 -29.99 29.13
N SER A 337 -23.70 -29.56 29.21
CA SER A 337 -22.77 -29.56 28.08
C SER A 337 -22.56 -30.96 27.50
N ALA A 338 -22.24 -31.05 26.21
CA ALA A 338 -21.99 -32.32 25.52
C ALA A 338 -20.76 -33.05 26.08
N VAL A 339 -20.82 -34.38 26.09
CA VAL A 339 -19.73 -35.26 26.53
C VAL A 339 -19.51 -36.30 25.44
N THR A 340 -18.27 -36.42 24.96
CA THR A 340 -17.90 -37.35 23.89
C THR A 340 -18.06 -38.80 24.35
N ALA A 341 -18.58 -39.67 23.48
CA ALA A 341 -18.66 -41.11 23.74
C ALA A 341 -17.27 -41.74 23.82
N ILE A 342 -17.16 -42.84 24.55
CA ILE A 342 -15.92 -43.62 24.69
C ILE A 342 -16.15 -45.01 24.09
N THR A 343 -15.31 -45.41 23.12
CA THR A 343 -15.33 -46.74 22.48
C THR A 343 -14.00 -47.44 22.74
N GLN A 344 -14.04 -48.63 23.34
CA GLN A 344 -12.87 -49.40 23.75
C GLN A 344 -13.17 -50.91 23.75
N ASP A 345 -12.14 -51.75 23.80
CA ASP A 345 -12.27 -53.21 23.91
C ASP A 345 -12.94 -53.63 25.24
N GLU A 346 -13.78 -54.66 25.21
CA GLU A 346 -14.43 -55.27 26.37
C GLU A 346 -13.40 -55.57 27.47
N GLY A 347 -13.75 -55.22 28.71
CA GLY A 347 -12.91 -55.47 29.88
C GLY A 347 -11.77 -54.47 30.11
N THR A 348 -11.50 -53.56 29.17
CA THR A 348 -10.54 -52.46 29.39
C THR A 348 -11.07 -51.42 30.39
N SER A 349 -10.18 -50.65 31.01
CA SER A 349 -10.55 -49.70 32.07
C SER A 349 -10.97 -48.35 31.48
N VAL A 350 -12.22 -47.96 31.72
CA VAL A 350 -12.80 -46.67 31.30
C VAL A 350 -12.57 -45.62 32.39
N SER A 351 -11.90 -44.52 32.05
CA SER A 351 -11.70 -43.37 32.95
C SER A 351 -12.89 -42.41 32.90
N ALA A 352 -13.04 -41.59 33.95
CA ALA A 352 -14.08 -40.56 33.98
C ALA A 352 -13.89 -39.55 32.84
N PRO A 353 -14.95 -39.18 32.11
CA PRO A 353 -14.89 -38.05 31.20
C PRO A 353 -14.74 -36.73 31.98
N THR A 354 -14.49 -35.63 31.28
CA THR A 354 -14.59 -34.30 31.91
C THR A 354 -16.03 -34.05 32.35
N ASP A 355 -16.21 -33.55 33.57
CA ASP A 355 -17.53 -33.26 34.12
C ASP A 355 -18.29 -32.27 33.23
N PRO A 356 -19.54 -32.58 32.82
CA PRO A 356 -20.36 -31.64 32.08
C PRO A 356 -20.74 -30.44 32.98
N THR A 357 -21.15 -29.35 32.34
CA THR A 357 -21.63 -28.14 33.03
C THR A 357 -23.09 -27.85 32.71
N LYS A 358 -23.85 -27.36 33.69
CA LYS A 358 -25.26 -26.96 33.53
C LYS A 358 -25.56 -25.75 34.41
N ALA A 359 -25.94 -24.62 33.82
CA ALA A 359 -26.18 -23.37 34.54
C ALA A 359 -27.25 -23.56 35.64
N GLY A 360 -26.95 -23.13 36.87
CA GLY A 360 -27.86 -23.31 38.01
C GLY A 360 -27.77 -24.66 38.74
N TYR A 361 -26.87 -25.56 38.30
CA TYR A 361 -26.72 -26.90 38.87
C TYR A 361 -25.24 -27.27 39.10
N THR A 362 -24.99 -28.08 40.11
CA THR A 362 -23.71 -28.78 40.35
C THR A 362 -23.81 -30.19 39.81
N PHE A 363 -22.79 -30.64 39.07
CA PHE A 363 -22.71 -32.02 38.59
C PHE A 363 -22.51 -32.98 39.77
N ALA A 364 -23.38 -33.98 39.89
CA ALA A 364 -23.42 -34.90 41.02
C ALA A 364 -22.89 -36.31 40.68
N GLY A 365 -22.64 -36.60 39.40
CA GLY A 365 -22.16 -37.90 38.93
C GLY A 365 -22.95 -38.44 37.74
N TRP A 366 -22.58 -39.65 37.32
CA TRP A 366 -23.23 -40.39 36.25
C TRP A 366 -24.01 -41.57 36.83
N LYS A 367 -25.15 -41.93 36.23
CA LYS A 367 -25.91 -43.13 36.58
C LYS A 367 -26.20 -44.00 35.35
N LEU A 368 -26.30 -45.30 35.54
CA LEU A 368 -26.82 -46.23 34.54
C LEU A 368 -28.25 -46.64 34.97
N GLY A 369 -29.26 -46.10 34.28
CA GLY A 369 -30.65 -46.28 34.68
C GLY A 369 -30.97 -45.64 36.04
N SER A 370 -31.02 -46.46 37.10
CA SER A 370 -31.29 -46.03 38.49
C SER A 370 -30.10 -46.17 39.43
N GLU A 371 -28.96 -46.70 38.97
CA GLU A 371 -27.78 -46.95 39.80
C GLU A 371 -26.66 -45.95 39.51
N ASP A 372 -26.04 -45.40 40.56
CA ASP A 372 -24.89 -44.52 40.43
C ASP A 372 -23.68 -45.28 39.84
N LYS A 373 -23.02 -44.69 38.86
CA LYS A 373 -21.86 -45.26 38.17
C LYS A 373 -20.58 -44.56 38.62
N SER A 374 -19.70 -45.32 39.25
CA SER A 374 -18.36 -44.85 39.64
C SER A 374 -17.32 -45.13 38.56
N PHE A 375 -16.32 -44.26 38.47
CA PHE A 375 -15.15 -44.42 37.60
C PHE A 375 -13.88 -44.67 38.44
N PRO A 376 -12.89 -45.43 37.92
CA PRO A 376 -12.97 -46.16 36.66
C PRO A 376 -13.84 -47.42 36.76
N PHE A 377 -14.31 -47.94 35.62
CA PHE A 377 -14.99 -49.24 35.53
C PHE A 377 -14.51 -50.02 34.29
N ASN A 378 -14.77 -51.33 34.24
CA ASN A 378 -14.42 -52.15 33.08
C ASN A 378 -15.46 -52.04 31.98
N MET A 379 -15.00 -51.87 30.74
CA MET A 379 -15.85 -51.74 29.57
C MET A 379 -16.79 -52.95 29.45
N PRO A 380 -18.13 -52.74 29.36
CA PRO A 380 -19.09 -53.83 29.21
C PRO A 380 -18.99 -54.48 27.82
N ALA A 381 -19.63 -55.63 27.66
CA ALA A 381 -19.72 -56.37 26.39
C ALA A 381 -20.72 -55.76 25.38
N GLU A 382 -21.55 -54.81 25.84
CA GLU A 382 -22.61 -54.18 25.05
C GLU A 382 -22.59 -52.67 25.28
N ASP A 383 -23.12 -51.91 24.32
CA ASP A 383 -23.24 -50.47 24.44
C ASP A 383 -24.11 -50.06 25.63
N ILE A 384 -23.68 -49.02 26.36
CA ILE A 384 -24.44 -48.46 27.48
C ILE A 384 -24.57 -46.94 27.35
N THR A 385 -25.62 -46.38 27.95
CA THR A 385 -25.80 -44.94 28.10
C THR A 385 -25.80 -44.56 29.58
N LEU A 386 -24.94 -43.60 29.96
CA LEU A 386 -24.89 -43.02 31.29
C LEU A 386 -25.59 -41.66 31.31
N ASP A 387 -26.46 -41.45 32.30
CA ASP A 387 -27.24 -40.24 32.49
C ASP A 387 -26.59 -39.34 33.55
N ALA A 388 -26.41 -38.06 33.25
CA ALA A 388 -25.87 -37.10 34.21
C ALA A 388 -26.88 -36.79 35.34
N GLN A 389 -26.37 -36.68 36.56
CA GLN A 389 -27.10 -36.26 37.75
C GLN A 389 -26.73 -34.82 38.12
N TRP A 390 -27.73 -34.06 38.58
CA TRP A 390 -27.59 -32.63 38.84
C TRP A 390 -28.20 -32.26 40.19
N THR A 391 -27.45 -31.54 41.01
CA THR A 391 -27.95 -30.91 42.24
C THR A 391 -28.20 -29.43 41.98
N ILE A 392 -29.40 -28.93 42.27
CA ILE A 392 -29.73 -27.51 42.07
C ILE A 392 -28.91 -26.62 43.02
N VAL A 393 -28.38 -25.51 42.50
CA VAL A 393 -27.64 -24.53 43.30
C VAL A 393 -28.60 -23.49 43.87
N THR A 394 -28.45 -23.20 45.16
CA THR A 394 -29.16 -22.12 45.86
C THR A 394 -28.25 -20.90 45.93
N TYR A 395 -28.76 -19.76 45.47
CA TYR A 395 -28.10 -18.46 45.46
C TYR A 395 -28.64 -17.57 46.59
N SER A 396 -27.80 -16.71 47.13
CA SER A 396 -28.19 -15.74 48.17
C SER A 396 -28.57 -14.37 47.58
N ILE A 397 -29.46 -13.67 48.27
CA ILE A 397 -29.80 -12.27 48.03
C ILE A 397 -29.42 -11.50 49.30
N THR A 398 -28.59 -10.47 49.14
CA THR A 398 -28.13 -9.61 50.23
C THR A 398 -28.75 -8.23 50.07
N TYR A 399 -29.35 -7.68 51.12
CA TYR A 399 -30.00 -6.36 51.10
C TYR A 399 -29.21 -5.35 51.95
N GLU A 400 -28.67 -4.32 51.30
CA GLU A 400 -27.97 -3.20 51.90
C GLU A 400 -28.95 -2.05 52.17
N LEU A 401 -29.44 -1.99 53.41
CA LEU A 401 -30.61 -1.19 53.78
C LEU A 401 -30.30 0.22 54.28
N ASP A 402 -29.05 0.54 54.59
CA ASP A 402 -28.66 1.80 55.25
C ASP A 402 -29.55 2.14 56.47
N SER A 403 -29.60 1.22 57.44
CA SER A 403 -30.46 1.29 58.64
C SER A 403 -31.98 1.27 58.39
N GLY A 404 -32.44 1.00 57.16
CA GLY A 404 -33.84 0.69 56.87
C GLY A 404 -34.24 -0.75 57.23
N THR A 405 -35.49 -1.09 56.99
CA THR A 405 -36.09 -2.42 57.21
C THR A 405 -36.50 -3.04 55.87
N ASN A 406 -36.12 -4.29 55.62
CA ASN A 406 -36.46 -5.02 54.40
C ASN A 406 -37.98 -5.27 54.31
N GLY A 407 -38.56 -5.14 53.11
CA GLY A 407 -39.99 -5.32 52.83
C GLY A 407 -40.49 -6.77 52.83
N ALA A 408 -39.91 -7.65 53.65
CA ALA A 408 -40.16 -9.10 53.63
C ALA A 408 -39.78 -9.82 52.31
N ASN A 409 -38.73 -9.34 51.64
CA ASN A 409 -38.14 -10.08 50.51
C ASN A 409 -37.43 -11.37 50.99
N THR A 410 -37.38 -12.40 50.13
CA THR A 410 -36.60 -13.63 50.41
C THR A 410 -35.10 -13.36 50.32
N ASP A 411 -34.31 -14.12 51.08
CA ASP A 411 -32.85 -14.01 51.12
C ASP A 411 -32.15 -15.06 50.23
N THR A 412 -32.90 -15.94 49.58
CA THR A 412 -32.36 -16.96 48.66
C THR A 412 -33.29 -17.25 47.49
N TYR A 413 -32.71 -17.76 46.39
CA TYR A 413 -33.43 -18.27 45.23
C TYR A 413 -32.63 -19.36 44.51
N THR A 414 -33.30 -20.10 43.62
CA THR A 414 -32.70 -21.10 42.73
C THR A 414 -33.07 -20.78 41.28
N VAL A 415 -32.40 -21.44 40.32
CA VAL A 415 -32.73 -21.30 38.88
C VAL A 415 -34.18 -21.69 38.55
N THR A 416 -34.85 -22.48 39.39
CA THR A 416 -36.26 -22.88 39.24
C THR A 416 -37.24 -22.04 40.04
N THR A 417 -36.76 -21.08 40.83
CA THR A 417 -37.62 -20.20 41.62
C THR A 417 -38.40 -19.27 40.67
N ALA A 418 -39.71 -19.21 40.82
CA ALA A 418 -40.55 -18.29 40.04
C ALA A 418 -40.10 -16.84 40.25
N THR A 419 -40.34 -15.97 39.26
CA THR A 419 -39.91 -14.57 39.30
C THR A 419 -40.28 -13.88 40.62
N ILE A 420 -39.27 -13.46 41.36
CA ILE A 420 -39.41 -12.76 42.64
C ILE A 420 -39.63 -11.29 42.32
N THR A 421 -40.76 -10.71 42.73
CA THR A 421 -40.99 -9.26 42.67
C THR A 421 -40.49 -8.62 43.96
N LEU A 422 -39.61 -7.64 43.85
CA LEU A 422 -38.98 -7.01 45.01
C LEU A 422 -39.94 -6.01 45.66
N ILE A 423 -40.15 -6.19 46.95
CA ILE A 423 -41.00 -5.36 47.80
C ILE A 423 -40.16 -4.18 48.33
N ALA A 424 -40.78 -3.00 48.37
CA ALA A 424 -40.15 -1.78 48.89
C ALA A 424 -39.72 -1.94 50.35
N ALA A 425 -38.51 -1.49 50.67
CA ALA A 425 -38.04 -1.36 52.05
C ALA A 425 -38.67 -0.13 52.73
N THR A 426 -38.66 -0.08 54.06
CA THR A 426 -39.11 1.07 54.86
C THR A 426 -37.99 1.68 55.69
N LYS A 427 -37.99 3.01 55.86
CA LYS A 427 -37.05 3.74 56.74
C LYS A 427 -37.73 5.01 57.26
N ASP A 428 -37.81 5.15 58.58
CA ASP A 428 -38.50 6.26 59.23
C ASP A 428 -37.91 7.62 58.81
N GLY A 429 -38.78 8.54 58.36
CA GLY A 429 -38.38 9.86 57.87
C GLY A 429 -37.86 9.88 56.43
N TYR A 430 -37.92 8.75 55.70
CA TYR A 430 -37.48 8.65 54.31
C TYR A 430 -38.53 7.99 53.41
N THR A 431 -38.53 8.35 52.13
CA THR A 431 -39.25 7.70 51.03
C THR A 431 -38.32 6.73 50.32
N PHE A 432 -38.80 5.53 50.03
CA PHE A 432 -38.06 4.51 49.30
C PHE A 432 -37.99 4.85 47.81
N GLY A 433 -36.77 4.97 47.28
CA GLY A 433 -36.49 5.35 45.89
C GLY A 433 -36.23 4.17 44.94
N GLY A 434 -36.27 2.93 45.43
CA GLY A 434 -36.03 1.71 44.64
C GLY A 434 -34.83 0.89 45.13
N TRP A 435 -34.77 -0.37 44.67
CA TRP A 435 -33.60 -1.25 44.82
C TRP A 435 -32.64 -1.03 43.67
N TYR A 436 -31.33 -1.06 43.93
CA TYR A 436 -30.28 -0.93 42.92
C TYR A 436 -29.25 -2.04 43.11
N ASP A 437 -28.62 -2.49 42.03
CA ASP A 437 -27.55 -3.51 42.07
C ASP A 437 -26.17 -2.93 42.46
N ASN A 438 -26.09 -1.62 42.72
CA ASN A 438 -24.87 -0.90 43.04
C ASN A 438 -25.09 0.19 44.10
N SER A 439 -24.06 0.46 44.90
CA SER A 439 -24.08 1.47 45.98
C SER A 439 -24.11 2.92 45.48
N GLY A 440 -23.79 3.16 44.20
CA GLY A 440 -23.88 4.47 43.57
C GLY A 440 -25.29 4.86 43.13
N PHE A 441 -26.25 3.93 43.21
CA PHE A 441 -27.63 4.09 42.73
C PHE A 441 -27.74 4.55 41.28
N THR A 442 -26.80 4.09 40.44
CA THR A 442 -26.80 4.37 38.99
C THR A 442 -27.59 3.31 38.24
N GLY A 443 -28.14 3.65 37.07
CA GLY A 443 -28.94 2.72 36.25
C GLY A 443 -30.42 2.68 36.64
N ASP A 444 -31.12 1.66 36.16
CA ASP A 444 -32.53 1.43 36.46
C ASP A 444 -32.71 0.70 37.80
N ALA A 445 -33.84 0.93 38.46
CA ALA A 445 -34.16 0.22 39.69
C ALA A 445 -34.45 -1.25 39.40
N VAL A 446 -33.88 -2.15 40.22
CA VAL A 446 -34.17 -3.59 40.17
C VAL A 446 -35.53 -3.84 40.78
N THR A 447 -36.49 -4.30 39.97
CA THR A 447 -37.87 -4.56 40.42
C THR A 447 -38.15 -6.04 40.64
N SER A 448 -37.34 -6.94 40.06
CA SER A 448 -37.55 -8.38 40.18
C SER A 448 -36.27 -9.19 39.90
N ILE A 449 -36.24 -10.42 40.40
CA ILE A 449 -35.28 -11.46 40.00
C ILE A 449 -36.07 -12.49 39.19
N VAL A 450 -35.78 -12.60 37.89
CA VAL A 450 -36.56 -13.41 36.94
C VAL A 450 -36.25 -14.91 37.07
N LEU A 451 -37.23 -15.76 36.75
CA LEU A 451 -37.04 -17.21 36.63
C LEU A 451 -35.83 -17.54 35.74
N GLY A 452 -34.97 -18.46 36.19
CA GLY A 452 -33.74 -18.83 35.48
C GLY A 452 -32.51 -17.99 35.82
N SER A 453 -32.64 -16.97 36.68
CA SER A 453 -31.48 -16.18 37.15
C SER A 453 -30.48 -17.06 37.90
N THR A 454 -29.20 -16.71 37.82
CA THR A 454 -28.10 -17.40 38.51
C THR A 454 -27.16 -16.41 39.20
N GLY A 455 -26.41 -16.88 40.22
CA GLY A 455 -25.42 -16.08 40.95
C GLY A 455 -25.98 -15.42 42.21
N ASN A 456 -25.11 -15.04 43.14
CA ASN A 456 -25.53 -14.29 44.34
C ASN A 456 -25.78 -12.82 43.97
N VAL A 457 -26.80 -12.20 44.55
CA VAL A 457 -27.21 -10.82 44.25
C VAL A 457 -27.06 -9.96 45.50
N THR A 458 -26.60 -8.72 45.34
CA THR A 458 -26.62 -7.69 46.40
C THR A 458 -27.44 -6.50 45.92
N LEU A 459 -28.41 -6.04 46.73
CA LEU A 459 -29.34 -4.96 46.40
C LEU A 459 -29.27 -3.85 47.43
N TYR A 460 -29.15 -2.61 46.97
CA TYR A 460 -29.00 -1.40 47.77
C TYR A 460 -30.30 -0.60 47.78
N ALA A 461 -30.80 -0.26 48.97
CA ALA A 461 -32.00 0.56 49.14
C ALA A 461 -31.67 2.06 48.96
N LYS A 462 -32.31 2.73 48.01
CA LYS A 462 -32.20 4.18 47.82
C LYS A 462 -33.22 4.91 48.69
N TRP A 463 -32.82 5.99 49.35
CA TRP A 463 -33.67 6.78 50.25
C TRP A 463 -33.69 8.27 49.88
N THR A 464 -34.85 8.90 49.96
CA THR A 464 -35.01 10.38 49.88
C THR A 464 -35.77 10.88 51.12
N ILE A 465 -35.46 12.06 51.66
CA ILE A 465 -36.07 12.54 52.92
C ILE A 465 -37.57 12.84 52.72
N ALA A 466 -38.43 12.39 53.63
CA ALA A 466 -39.86 12.71 53.66
C ALA A 466 -40.11 13.94 54.55
N ILE A 467 -40.72 15.01 54.03
CA ILE A 467 -41.02 16.24 54.78
C ILE A 467 -42.52 16.28 55.12
N SER A 468 -42.90 16.40 56.40
CA SER A 468 -44.29 16.71 56.78
C SER A 468 -44.38 17.64 58.00
N GLY A 469 -44.94 18.85 57.82
CA GLY A 469 -45.29 19.82 58.88
C GLY A 469 -45.26 21.27 58.38
N PRO A 470 -46.08 22.20 58.92
CA PRO A 470 -46.07 23.61 58.49
C PRO A 470 -44.80 24.31 58.95
N PHE A 471 -44.16 25.08 58.07
CA PHE A 471 -42.97 25.89 58.37
C PHE A 471 -43.15 27.32 57.84
N ALA A 472 -42.52 28.30 58.49
CA ALA A 472 -42.50 29.69 58.04
C ALA A 472 -41.15 30.03 57.39
N THR A 473 -41.19 30.62 56.20
CA THR A 473 -39.98 31.05 55.46
C THR A 473 -39.83 32.56 55.57
N TYR A 474 -38.66 33.05 55.99
CA TYR A 474 -38.34 34.48 56.06
C TYR A 474 -37.32 34.88 54.99
N THR A 475 -37.60 35.95 54.25
CA THR A 475 -36.70 36.52 53.24
C THR A 475 -36.15 37.85 53.74
N PHE A 476 -34.83 38.00 53.82
CA PHE A 476 -34.19 39.23 54.32
C PHE A 476 -33.89 40.18 53.15
N THR A 477 -34.23 41.47 53.31
CA THR A 477 -33.85 42.52 52.34
C THR A 477 -32.91 43.54 53.00
N HIS A 478 -31.87 43.91 52.26
CA HIS A 478 -30.77 44.75 52.74
C HIS A 478 -31.20 46.22 52.92
N ILE A 479 -30.86 46.83 54.07
CA ILE A 479 -30.92 48.30 54.26
C ILE A 479 -29.58 48.78 54.82
N THR A 480 -28.90 49.66 54.07
CA THR A 480 -27.65 50.31 54.47
C THR A 480 -27.91 51.54 55.31
N THR A 481 -27.18 51.72 56.42
CA THR A 481 -26.98 53.06 57.00
C THR A 481 -25.58 53.24 57.58
N SER A 482 -24.94 54.32 57.11
CA SER A 482 -23.59 54.84 57.39
C SER A 482 -22.41 54.02 56.86
N SER A 483 -21.71 54.61 55.89
CA SER A 483 -20.45 54.13 55.34
C SER A 483 -19.29 54.95 55.93
N SER A 484 -18.22 54.27 56.31
CA SER A 484 -16.88 54.86 56.41
C SER A 484 -16.03 54.36 55.23
N THR A 485 -14.85 54.94 55.00
CA THR A 485 -13.91 54.49 53.97
C THR A 485 -13.42 53.05 54.16
N SER A 486 -13.74 52.43 55.31
CA SER A 486 -13.23 51.11 55.68
C SER A 486 -14.32 50.09 56.01
N TYR A 487 -15.61 50.43 56.04
CA TYR A 487 -16.70 49.46 56.28
C TYR A 487 -18.08 50.10 56.10
N THR A 488 -19.08 49.25 55.83
CA THR A 488 -20.52 49.54 55.89
C THR A 488 -21.17 48.71 56.99
N ASP A 489 -21.87 49.36 57.92
CA ASP A 489 -22.73 48.68 58.88
C ASP A 489 -24.08 48.36 58.22
N ILE A 490 -24.55 47.12 58.39
CA ILE A 490 -25.81 46.62 57.85
C ILE A 490 -26.80 46.41 58.99
N THR A 491 -27.99 46.99 58.84
CA THR A 491 -29.16 46.64 59.67
C THR A 491 -30.14 45.87 58.79
N LEU A 492 -30.49 44.63 59.18
CA LEU A 492 -31.46 43.83 58.46
C LEU A 492 -32.88 44.27 58.83
N LYS A 493 -33.69 44.67 57.86
CA LYS A 493 -35.16 44.73 58.03
C LYS A 493 -35.75 43.45 57.44
N ALA A 494 -36.38 42.65 58.28
CA ALA A 494 -37.23 41.57 57.81
C ALA A 494 -38.63 42.13 57.53
N SER A 495 -39.20 41.78 56.37
CA SER A 495 -40.62 41.98 56.06
C SER A 495 -41.31 40.63 56.15
N LEU A 496 -42.37 40.52 56.94
CA LEU A 496 -43.25 39.35 56.93
C LEU A 496 -44.01 39.37 55.59
N ASP A 497 -43.85 38.34 54.76
CA ASP A 497 -44.62 38.27 53.51
C ASP A 497 -46.09 37.93 53.82
N ASN A 498 -46.98 38.59 53.10
CA ASN A 498 -48.37 38.91 53.47
C ASN A 498 -49.36 37.74 53.37
N GLY A 499 -48.97 36.52 53.74
CA GLY A 499 -49.78 35.32 53.51
C GLY A 499 -49.70 34.22 54.57
N LEU A 500 -49.30 34.53 55.82
CA LEU A 500 -49.14 33.53 56.88
C LEU A 500 -50.02 33.82 58.12
N THR A 501 -50.75 32.80 58.59
CA THR A 501 -51.56 32.80 59.81
C THR A 501 -50.82 32.05 60.94
N GLY A 502 -49.69 32.60 61.40
CA GLY A 502 -48.94 32.08 62.55
C GLY A 502 -48.45 33.22 63.45
N THR A 503 -48.43 33.02 64.77
CA THR A 503 -48.24 34.07 65.80
C THR A 503 -46.80 34.60 65.93
N ASN A 504 -45.80 33.92 65.37
CA ASN A 504 -44.39 34.28 65.57
C ASN A 504 -43.97 35.49 64.71
N LYS A 505 -44.27 36.70 65.18
CA LYS A 505 -43.81 37.95 64.55
C LYS A 505 -42.37 38.26 64.97
N LEU A 506 -41.44 38.30 64.02
CA LEU A 506 -40.08 38.82 64.26
C LEU A 506 -40.15 40.32 64.63
N VAL A 507 -39.72 40.68 65.84
CA VAL A 507 -39.91 42.03 66.40
C VAL A 507 -38.72 42.92 66.11
N SER A 508 -37.52 42.39 66.28
CA SER A 508 -36.29 43.12 66.01
C SER A 508 -35.14 42.16 65.71
N THR A 509 -34.17 42.67 64.94
CA THR A 509 -32.83 42.11 64.93
C THR A 509 -31.91 43.16 65.57
N THR A 510 -30.96 42.70 66.39
CA THR A 510 -29.96 43.57 67.03
C THR A 510 -28.59 42.95 66.87
N GLY A 511 -27.62 43.77 66.45
CA GLY A 511 -26.26 43.35 66.17
C GLY A 511 -25.65 44.15 65.02
N VAL A 512 -24.34 44.42 65.08
CA VAL A 512 -23.61 45.14 64.03
C VAL A 512 -23.02 44.12 63.06
N LEU A 513 -23.59 44.04 61.86
CA LEU A 513 -23.07 43.25 60.74
C LEU A 513 -22.26 44.17 59.83
N ARG A 514 -20.95 43.88 59.63
CA ARG A 514 -20.07 44.75 58.82
C ARG A 514 -19.76 44.11 57.49
N THR A 515 -19.87 44.88 56.41
CA THR A 515 -19.36 44.52 55.08
C THR A 515 -18.27 45.49 54.65
N TYR A 516 -17.27 45.02 53.91
CA TYR A 516 -16.23 45.87 53.32
C TYR A 516 -16.57 46.03 51.83
N PRO A 517 -16.51 47.23 51.22
CA PRO A 517 -16.50 47.33 49.77
C PRO A 517 -15.20 46.68 49.26
N GLY A 518 -15.33 45.58 48.52
CA GLY A 518 -14.18 44.77 48.09
C GLY A 518 -13.13 45.60 47.33
N ASN A 519 -11.86 45.25 47.54
CA ASN A 519 -10.76 45.79 46.75
C ASN A 519 -11.04 45.52 45.27
N ALA A 520 -11.14 46.58 44.48
CA ALA A 520 -11.54 46.54 43.09
C ALA A 520 -10.42 45.98 42.23
N SER A 521 -10.47 44.69 41.89
CA SER A 521 -9.80 44.17 40.71
C SER A 521 -10.45 42.86 40.26
N SER A 522 -11.20 43.00 39.16
CA SER A 522 -11.83 41.99 38.30
C SER A 522 -12.90 41.08 38.91
N GLY A 523 -14.16 41.33 38.53
CA GLY A 523 -15.25 40.37 38.59
C GLY A 523 -16.52 40.96 39.20
N THR A 524 -17.55 41.13 38.38
CA THR A 524 -18.93 41.45 38.79
C THR A 524 -19.41 40.48 39.87
N TYR A 525 -19.40 40.91 41.13
CA TYR A 525 -20.07 40.20 42.21
C TYR A 525 -21.55 40.57 42.17
N GLN A 526 -22.36 39.61 41.72
CA GLN A 526 -23.81 39.59 41.95
C GLN A 526 -24.07 39.82 43.44
N GLN A 527 -25.03 40.69 43.79
CA GLN A 527 -25.49 40.88 45.15
C GLN A 527 -25.86 39.51 45.74
N SER A 528 -24.99 38.95 46.59
CA SER A 528 -25.26 37.62 47.16
C SER A 528 -26.31 37.76 48.25
N THR A 529 -27.31 36.88 48.23
CA THR A 529 -28.37 36.76 49.24
C THR A 529 -27.88 36.16 50.57
N LEU A 530 -26.56 36.04 50.75
CA LEU A 530 -25.92 35.31 51.84
C LEU A 530 -25.50 36.29 52.95
N LEU A 531 -25.86 35.96 54.20
CA LEU A 531 -25.56 36.78 55.36
C LEU A 531 -24.14 36.48 55.91
N LYS A 532 -23.25 37.49 55.90
CA LYS A 532 -21.90 37.35 56.46
C LYS A 532 -21.86 37.76 57.93
N MET A 533 -21.38 36.87 58.80
CA MET A 533 -21.20 37.15 60.23
C MET A 533 -19.72 37.35 60.58
N GLY A 534 -19.35 38.55 61.08
CA GLY A 534 -17.99 38.92 61.50
C GLY A 534 -17.22 39.84 60.53
N ASN A 535 -16.06 40.37 60.97
CA ASN A 535 -15.17 41.22 60.16
C ASN A 535 -13.87 40.47 59.73
N SER A 536 -12.86 41.17 59.20
CA SER A 536 -11.61 40.54 58.74
C SER A 536 -10.76 39.91 59.85
N THR A 537 -10.91 40.31 61.11
CA THR A 537 -10.04 39.87 62.22
C THR A 537 -10.78 39.35 63.46
N SER A 538 -12.10 39.51 63.55
CA SER A 538 -12.92 39.05 64.68
C SER A 538 -14.33 38.60 64.25
N GLY A 539 -14.89 37.64 64.99
CA GLY A 539 -16.26 37.16 64.82
C GLY A 539 -17.35 38.22 65.09
N GLY A 540 -18.59 37.92 64.70
CA GLY A 540 -19.75 38.80 64.86
C GLY A 540 -20.88 38.15 65.65
N VAL A 541 -21.71 38.95 66.30
CA VAL A 541 -22.92 38.50 67.01
C VAL A 541 -24.15 39.06 66.30
N PHE A 542 -25.08 38.17 65.97
CA PHE A 542 -26.37 38.50 65.39
C PHE A 542 -27.47 37.93 66.28
N THR A 543 -28.41 38.77 66.71
CA THR A 543 -29.51 38.33 67.57
C THR A 543 -30.85 38.58 66.88
N MET A 544 -31.69 37.54 66.85
CA MET A 544 -33.10 37.61 66.43
C MET A 544 -34.00 37.53 67.65
N ASN A 545 -34.94 38.48 67.76
CA ASN A 545 -35.92 38.54 68.85
C ASN A 545 -37.34 38.40 68.28
N PHE A 546 -38.10 37.43 68.80
CA PHE A 546 -39.46 37.11 68.40
C PHE A 546 -40.47 37.58 69.46
N ALA A 547 -41.65 38.02 69.04
CA ALA A 547 -42.65 38.66 69.91
C ALA A 547 -43.22 37.70 70.94
N ASP A 548 -43.56 36.50 70.47
CA ASP A 548 -44.27 35.49 71.22
C ASP A 548 -43.37 34.25 71.37
N ALA A 549 -43.39 33.64 72.54
CA ALA A 549 -42.63 32.43 72.81
C ALA A 549 -43.16 31.30 71.96
N ASN A 550 -42.32 30.66 71.12
CA ASN A 550 -42.52 29.29 70.59
C ASN A 550 -41.45 28.77 69.61
N VAL A 551 -40.21 29.30 69.54
CA VAL A 551 -39.19 28.63 68.70
C VAL A 551 -38.69 27.37 69.40
N THR A 552 -39.01 26.20 68.85
CA THR A 552 -38.66 24.89 69.40
C THR A 552 -37.50 24.24 68.68
N LYS A 553 -37.25 24.61 67.41
CA LYS A 553 -36.11 24.11 66.66
C LYS A 553 -35.59 25.12 65.65
N VAL A 554 -34.28 25.14 65.46
CA VAL A 554 -33.60 25.94 64.44
C VAL A 554 -32.65 25.08 63.63
N ILE A 555 -32.65 25.26 62.31
CA ILE A 555 -31.66 24.67 61.41
C ILE A 555 -30.96 25.80 60.68
N ILE A 556 -29.63 25.81 60.74
CA ILE A 556 -28.81 26.86 60.13
C ILE A 556 -27.90 26.22 59.10
N PHE A 557 -28.03 26.65 57.85
CA PHE A 557 -27.19 26.20 56.76
C PHE A 557 -26.09 27.23 56.51
N ILE A 558 -24.86 26.73 56.50
CA ILE A 558 -23.67 27.57 56.49
C ILE A 558 -22.71 27.11 55.40
N GLU A 559 -22.18 28.10 54.69
CA GLU A 559 -21.06 27.93 53.77
C GLU A 559 -19.81 28.64 54.30
N PRO A 560 -18.63 28.00 54.25
CA PRO A 560 -17.37 28.60 54.68
C PRO A 560 -16.77 29.53 53.60
N TRP A 561 -16.11 30.61 54.03
CA TRP A 561 -15.59 31.65 53.12
C TRP A 561 -14.10 31.48 52.72
N THR A 562 -13.30 30.75 53.48
CA THR A 562 -11.87 30.47 53.18
C THR A 562 -11.50 29.06 53.62
N THR A 563 -10.28 28.58 53.32
CA THR A 563 -9.85 27.18 53.47
C THR A 563 -8.95 26.88 54.67
N VAL A 564 -8.73 27.81 55.61
CA VAL A 564 -7.72 27.64 56.65
C VAL A 564 -8.26 27.99 58.05
N SER A 565 -8.88 26.96 58.64
CA SER A 565 -9.28 26.71 60.05
C SER A 565 -10.80 26.68 60.35
N ASN A 566 -11.19 25.71 61.20
CA ASN A 566 -12.56 25.51 61.67
C ASN A 566 -13.05 26.72 62.48
N PHE A 567 -14.32 27.06 62.33
CA PHE A 567 -14.98 28.06 63.18
C PHE A 567 -16.07 27.39 64.04
N ASN A 568 -16.33 27.97 65.20
CA ASN A 568 -17.43 27.59 66.08
C ASN A 568 -18.60 28.51 65.80
N LEU A 569 -19.77 27.92 65.50
CA LEU A 569 -21.04 28.63 65.58
C LEU A 569 -21.65 28.34 66.95
N THR A 570 -22.04 29.41 67.66
CA THR A 570 -22.75 29.33 68.93
C THR A 570 -24.17 29.82 68.75
N ILE A 571 -25.14 29.05 69.22
CA ILE A 571 -26.55 29.44 69.33
C ILE A 571 -26.88 29.53 70.81
N ASN A 572 -27.16 30.74 71.29
CA ASN A 572 -27.35 31.08 72.72
C ASN A 572 -26.15 30.62 73.58
N THR A 573 -26.21 29.41 74.15
CA THR A 573 -25.16 28.86 75.00
C THR A 573 -24.45 27.64 74.40
N LEU A 574 -24.99 27.07 73.30
CA LEU A 574 -24.45 25.86 72.69
C LEU A 574 -23.51 26.22 71.54
N SER A 575 -22.22 25.86 71.67
CA SER A 575 -21.19 26.08 70.66
C SER A 575 -20.82 24.77 69.96
N LYS A 576 -20.83 24.74 68.62
CA LYS A 576 -20.38 23.58 67.84
C LYS A 576 -19.34 23.99 66.80
N ALA A 577 -18.26 23.23 66.73
CA ALA A 577 -17.25 23.36 65.69
C ALA A 577 -17.80 22.87 64.36
N ILE A 578 -17.76 23.71 63.33
CA ILE A 578 -18.19 23.38 61.98
C ILE A 578 -16.95 23.18 61.10
N PRO A 579 -16.73 21.97 60.55
CA PRO A 579 -15.66 21.70 59.60
C PRO A 579 -15.89 22.46 58.28
N GLN A 580 -14.89 23.19 57.77
CA GLN A 580 -15.06 24.03 56.58
C GLN A 580 -15.04 23.28 55.23
N SER A 581 -14.88 21.96 55.16
CA SER A 581 -14.68 21.23 53.89
C SER A 581 -15.95 20.79 53.15
N ALA A 582 -17.14 20.87 53.74
CA ALA A 582 -18.37 20.36 53.11
C ALA A 582 -19.57 21.33 53.12
N GLY A 583 -19.42 22.51 53.75
CA GLY A 583 -20.59 23.20 54.28
C GLY A 583 -21.34 22.30 55.29
N GLY A 584 -22.44 22.78 55.86
CA GLY A 584 -23.22 21.93 56.73
C GLY A 584 -24.44 22.62 57.30
N SER A 585 -25.29 21.81 57.93
CA SER A 585 -26.41 22.30 58.73
C SER A 585 -26.14 22.08 60.21
N LEU A 586 -26.47 23.08 61.02
CA LEU A 586 -26.57 22.95 62.46
C LEU A 586 -28.04 22.91 62.83
N THR A 587 -28.49 21.74 63.28
CA THR A 587 -29.81 21.59 63.89
C THR A 587 -29.68 21.70 65.40
N TYR A 588 -30.52 22.53 65.99
CA TYR A 588 -30.67 22.60 67.43
C TYR A 588 -32.15 22.59 67.82
N GLU A 589 -32.47 21.72 68.76
CA GLU A 589 -33.79 21.62 69.37
C GLU A 589 -33.69 22.19 70.78
N PHE A 590 -34.56 23.15 71.08
CA PHE A 590 -34.60 23.80 72.38
C PHE A 590 -35.43 22.92 73.33
N GLY A 591 -34.85 22.51 74.45
CA GLY A 591 -35.57 21.73 75.48
C GLY A 591 -36.76 22.48 76.11
N THR A 592 -36.81 23.81 75.93
CA THR A 592 -37.94 24.68 76.25
C THR A 592 -37.99 25.78 75.20
N PRO A 593 -39.17 26.19 74.70
CA PRO A 593 -39.26 27.17 73.62
C PRO A 593 -38.57 28.50 73.98
N THR A 594 -37.89 29.12 72.99
CA THR A 594 -37.18 30.38 73.18
C THR A 594 -37.71 31.49 72.28
N ASN A 595 -37.56 32.73 72.73
CA ASN A 595 -37.99 33.96 72.02
C ASN A 595 -36.79 34.73 71.48
N THR A 596 -35.58 34.35 71.87
CA THR A 596 -34.34 35.00 71.46
C THR A 596 -33.35 33.97 70.97
N LEU A 597 -32.79 34.24 69.80
CA LEU A 597 -31.71 33.48 69.20
C LEU A 597 -30.51 34.39 68.97
N ALA A 598 -29.46 34.19 69.76
CA ALA A 598 -28.17 34.85 69.58
C ALA A 598 -27.21 33.90 68.88
N PHE A 599 -26.75 34.29 67.71
CA PHE A 599 -25.76 33.59 66.92
C PHE A 599 -24.43 34.31 67.06
N SER A 600 -23.37 33.57 67.38
CA SER A 600 -22.02 34.13 67.36
C SER A 600 -21.05 33.18 66.70
N THR A 601 -20.19 33.71 65.85
CA THR A 601 -19.06 32.97 65.30
C THR A 601 -17.75 33.46 65.89
N ASN A 602 -16.74 32.59 65.98
CA ASN A 602 -15.35 33.01 66.27
C ASN A 602 -14.50 33.20 65.00
N GLY A 603 -15.09 33.01 63.81
CA GLY A 603 -14.44 33.08 62.49
C GLY A 603 -15.39 33.50 61.37
N ARG A 604 -14.92 33.51 60.11
CA ARG A 604 -15.67 33.99 58.93
C ARG A 604 -16.63 32.92 58.40
N ALA A 605 -17.92 33.22 58.32
CA ALA A 605 -18.94 32.30 57.79
C ALA A 605 -20.06 33.04 57.04
N PHE A 606 -20.64 32.37 56.04
CA PHE A 606 -21.87 32.80 55.39
C PHE A 606 -23.03 31.93 55.82
N ILE A 607 -24.04 32.54 56.43
CA ILE A 607 -25.33 31.90 56.63
C ILE A 607 -26.18 32.22 55.42
N PHE A 608 -26.61 31.19 54.72
CA PHE A 608 -27.44 31.38 53.52
C PHE A 608 -28.89 30.95 53.72
N ARG A 609 -29.16 30.16 54.76
CA ARG A 609 -30.51 29.78 55.14
C ARG A 609 -30.60 29.54 56.64
N ILE A 610 -31.61 30.14 57.26
CA ILE A 610 -32.01 29.84 58.64
C ILE A 610 -33.45 29.36 58.54
N GLU A 611 -33.71 28.17 59.05
CA GLU A 611 -35.04 27.60 59.17
C GLU A 611 -35.42 27.58 60.64
N LEU A 612 -36.57 28.15 60.93
CA LEU A 612 -37.13 28.22 62.27
C LEU A 612 -38.39 27.38 62.30
N TYR A 613 -38.44 26.53 63.31
CA TYR A 613 -39.57 25.67 63.58
C TYR A 613 -40.13 26.07 64.94
N SER A 614 -41.43 26.25 64.95
CA SER A 614 -42.22 26.49 66.15
C SER A 614 -43.28 25.44 66.27
N GLU A 615 -43.67 25.14 67.50
CA GLU A 615 -44.91 24.41 67.77
C GLU A 615 -46.14 25.31 67.58
#